data_AF-A0A7C1HUW0-F1
#
_entry.id   AF-A0A7C1HUW0-F1
#
_cell.length_a   1.000
_cell.length_b   1.000
_cell.length_c   1.000
_cell.angle_alpha   90.00
_cell.angle_beta   90.00
_cell.angle_gamma   90.00
#
_symmetry.space_group_name_H-M   'P 1'
#
loop_
_entity.id
_entity.type
_entity.pdbx_description
1 polymer ?
#
loop_
_entity_poly.entity_id
_entity_poly.type
_entity_poly.pdbx_seq_one_letter_code
_entity_poly.pdbx_strand_id
1 'polypeptide(L)' 'MVLFDKVTKIYEDGTKAVDHLDLKIERGEIAVLIGPSGCGKTTSLK' A
#
# COMPACT_ATOMS: atom_id res chain seq x y z
N MET A 1 2.13 14.11 -6.71
CA MET A 1 1.04 13.17 -6.99
C MET A 1 1.63 11.78 -6.90
N VAL A 2 1.08 10.94 -6.05
CA VAL A 2 1.36 9.50 -5.95
C VAL A 2 0.11 8.77 -6.40
N LEU A 3 0.25 7.77 -7.26
CA LEU A 3 -0.85 6.95 -7.75
C LEU A 3 -0.45 5.48 -7.71
N PHE A 4 -1.24 4.67 -6.99
CA PHE A 4 -1.29 3.23 -7.12
C PHE A 4 -2.60 2.86 -7.81
N ASP A 5 -2.50 2.04 -8.85
CA ASP A 5 -3.62 1.47 -9.60
C ASP A 5 -3.53 -0.06 -9.51
N LYS A 6 -4.43 -0.65 -8.73
CA LYS A 6 -4.55 -2.10 -8.49
C LYS A 6 -3.23 -2.79 -8.13
N VAL A 7 -2.38 -2.12 -7.36
CA VAL A 7 -1.05 -2.65 -7.02
C VAL A 7 -1.19 -3.88 -6.13
N THR A 8 -0.48 -4.95 -6.48
CA THR A 8 -0.41 -6.19 -5.70
C THR A 8 1.04 -6.50 -5.38
N LYS A 9 1.33 -6.86 -4.13
CA LYS A 9 2.65 -7.32 -3.70
C LYS A 9 2.53 -8.66 -3.00
N ILE A 10 3.22 -9.64 -3.56
CA ILE A 10 3.37 -10.99 -3.02
C ILE A 10 4.85 -11.19 -2.66
N TYR A 11 5.12 -11.67 -1.45
CA TYR A 11 6.46 -12.07 -1.01
C TYR A 11 6.76 -13.51 -1.46
N GLU A 12 8.03 -13.91 -1.36
CA GLU A 12 8.50 -15.24 -1.82
C GLU A 12 7.81 -16.40 -1.10
N ASP A 13 7.37 -16.19 0.13
CA ASP A 13 6.60 -17.14 0.94
C ASP A 13 5.13 -17.27 0.50
N GLY A 14 4.72 -16.55 -0.53
CA GLY A 14 3.35 -16.50 -1.02
C GLY A 14 2.44 -15.52 -0.26
N THR A 15 2.97 -14.81 0.75
CA THR A 15 2.19 -13.82 1.50
C THR A 15 1.82 -12.64 0.59
N LYS A 16 0.51 -12.49 0.37
CA LYS A 16 -0.08 -11.38 -0.37
C LYS A 16 -0.24 -10.17 0.54
N ALA A 17 0.85 -9.44 0.73
CA ALA A 17 0.91 -8.32 1.68
C ALA A 17 0.15 -7.06 1.21
N VAL A 18 -0.04 -6.91 -0.10
CA VAL A 18 -0.91 -5.88 -0.69
C VAL A 18 -1.70 -6.56 -1.80
N ASP A 19 -3.01 -6.37 -1.84
CA ASP A 19 -3.91 -6.99 -2.81
C ASP A 19 -4.79 -5.92 -3.46
N HIS A 20 -4.57 -5.65 -4.76
CA HIS A 20 -5.31 -4.66 -5.55
C HIS A 20 -5.48 -3.28 -4.86
N LEU A 21 -4.39 -2.70 -4.37
CA LEU A 21 -4.42 -1.38 -3.73
C LEU A 21 -4.55 -0.26 -4.76
N ASP A 22 -5.64 0.49 -4.65
CA ASP A 22 -5.86 1.79 -5.29
C ASP A 22 -5.61 2.91 -4.28
N LEU A 23 -4.64 3.78 -4.56
CA LEU A 23 -4.29 4.91 -3.69
C LEU A 23 -3.92 6.12 -4.53
N LYS A 24 -4.53 7.26 -4.26
CA LYS A 24 -4.21 8.53 -4.91
C LYS A 24 -3.93 9.58 -3.85
N ILE A 25 -2.76 10.20 -3.92
CA ILE A 25 -2.35 11.29 -3.02
C ILE A 25 -1.92 12.47 -3.89
N GLU A 26 -2.61 13.60 -3.73
CA GLU A 26 -2.35 14.81 -4.49
C GLU A 26 -1.13 15.58 -3.97
N ARG A 27 -0.65 16.54 -4.77
CA ARG A 27 0.46 17.39 -4.34
C ARG A 27 0.03 18.26 -3.17
N GLY A 28 0.78 18.19 -2.07
CA GLY A 28 0.53 18.98 -0.85
C GLY A 28 -0.33 18.26 0.19
N GLU A 29 -0.86 17.07 -0.13
CA GLU A 29 -1.60 16.26 0.84
C GLU A 29 -0.67 15.47 1.75
N ILE A 30 -1.10 15.27 2.99
CA ILE A 30 -0.48 14.38 3.96
C ILE A 30 -1.43 13.20 4.16
N ALA A 31 -0.96 12.00 3.83
CA ALA A 31 -1.70 10.76 4.05
C ALA A 31 -1.07 9.95 5.18
N VAL A 32 -1.90 9.30 5.99
CA VAL A 32 -1.47 8.42 7.07
C VAL A 32 -2.10 7.05 6.88
N LEU A 33 -1.28 6.00 6.82
CA LEU A 33 -1.77 4.62 6.76
C LEU A 33 -1.94 4.06 8.17
N ILE A 34 -3.17 3.69 8.53
CA ILE A 34 -3.53 3.16 9.86
C ILE A 34 -4.15 1.77 9.70
N GLY A 35 -3.85 0.88 10.64
CA GLY A 35 -4.45 -0.45 10.70
C GLY A 35 -3.64 -1.41 11.58
N PRO A 36 -4.17 -2.61 11.86
CA PRO A 36 -3.50 -3.64 12.68
C PRO A 36 -2.11 -4.03 12.15
N SER A 37 -1.30 -4.68 12.99
CA SER A 37 -0.02 -5.23 12.52
C SER A 37 -0.24 -6.23 11.37
N GLY A 38 0.66 -6.23 10.38
CA GLY A 38 0.58 -7.14 9.23
C GLY A 38 -0.36 -6.73 8.09
N CYS A 39 -1.12 -5.64 8.20
CA CYS A 39 -2.09 -5.23 7.16
C CYS A 39 -1.48 -4.55 5.91
N GLY A 40 -0.18 -4.67 5.67
CA GLY A 40 0.46 -4.16 4.45
C GLY A 40 0.99 -2.72 4.48
N LYS A 41 0.83 -1.94 5.56
CA LYS A 41 1.26 -0.51 5.62
C LYS A 41 2.70 -0.25 5.17
N THR A 42 3.67 -0.92 5.79
CA THR A 42 5.09 -0.76 5.45
C THR A 42 5.39 -1.28 4.05
N THR A 43 4.66 -2.31 3.61
CA THR A 43 4.77 -2.84 2.25
C THR A 43 4.24 -1.85 1.21
N SER A 44 3.19 -1.08 1.52
CA SER A 44 2.65 -0.03 0.64
C SER A 44 3.54 1.22 0.55
N LEU A 45 4.50 1.40 1.48
CA LEU A 45 5.43 2.54 1.49
C LEU A 45 6.83 2.21 0.96
N LYS A 46 7.12 0.92 0.70
CA LYS A 46 8.38 0.46 0.10
C LYS A 46 8.28 0.44 -1.41
#